data_AF-A0A964HF41-F1
#
_entry.id   AF-A0A964HF41-F1
#
_cell.length_a   1.000
_cell.length_b   1.000
_cell.length_c   1.000
_cell.angle_alpha   90.00
_cell.angle_beta   90.00
_cell.angle_gamma   90.00
#
_symmetry.space_group_name_H-M   'P 1'
#
loop_
_entity.id
_entity.type
_entity.pdbx_description
1 polymer ?
#
loop_
_entity_poly.entity_id
_entity_poly.type
_entity_poly.pdbx_seq_one_letter_code
_entity_poly.pdbx_strand_id
1 'polypeptide(L)' 'MKGLSKESATLLEVDDGSAGQRIDNFLLRIAKGVPKSHVYRILRSGEVRVNKGRVGAEYRLVEGDVV' A
#
# COMPACT_ATOMS: atom_id res chain seq x y z
N MET A 1 2.89 -4.74 -19.73
CA MET A 1 3.37 -5.02 -18.36
C MET A 1 2.70 -6.31 -17.88
N LYS A 2 3.43 -7.42 -17.87
CA LYS A 2 2.95 -8.75 -17.49
C LYS A 2 3.62 -9.05 -16.14
N GLY A 3 2.87 -9.15 -15.05
CA GLY A 3 3.48 -9.39 -13.74
C GLY A 3 2.59 -9.25 -12.50
N LEU A 4 1.36 -8.77 -12.61
CA LEU A 4 0.42 -8.76 -11.48
C LEU A 4 -0.57 -9.92 -11.69
N SER A 5 -0.23 -11.10 -11.16
CA SER A 5 -1.22 -12.18 -11.04
C SER A 5 -2.12 -11.87 -9.83
N LYS A 6 -3.38 -12.30 -9.88
CA LYS A 6 -4.35 -12.14 -8.79
C LYS A 6 -3.96 -12.96 -7.53
N GLU A 7 -2.94 -13.80 -7.65
CA GLU A 7 -2.58 -14.85 -6.69
C GLU A 7 -1.30 -14.51 -5.90
N SER A 8 -0.50 -13.54 -6.35
CA SER A 8 0.75 -13.14 -5.68
C SER A 8 0.64 -11.76 -5.05
N ALA A 9 0.83 -11.67 -3.74
CA ALA A 9 1.02 -10.39 -3.06
C ALA A 9 2.37 -9.77 -3.48
N THR A 10 2.37 -8.46 -3.76
CA THR A 10 3.61 -7.68 -3.90
C THR A 10 4.01 -7.22 -2.51
N LEU A 11 5.29 -7.42 -2.15
CA LEU A 11 5.86 -6.94 -0.90
C LEU A 11 6.76 -5.76 -1.20
N LEU A 12 6.53 -4.63 -0.54
CA LEU A 12 7.35 -3.42 -0.66
C LEU A 12 7.84 -3.00 0.72
N GLU A 13 9.16 -2.91 0.87
CA GLU A 13 9.78 -2.33 2.06
C GLU A 13 9.80 -0.80 1.93
N VAL A 14 9.42 -0.11 3.02
CA VAL A 14 9.38 1.35 3.09
C VAL A 14 10.78 1.90 3.34
N ASP A 15 11.24 2.77 2.44
CA ASP A 15 12.47 3.53 2.57
C ASP A 15 12.26 4.85 3.35
N ASP A 16 13.37 5.50 3.73
CA ASP A 16 13.36 6.82 4.40
C ASP A 16 12.57 7.87 3.61
N GLY A 17 12.61 7.84 2.28
CA GLY A 17 11.86 8.75 1.42
C GLY A 17 10.34 8.59 1.48
N SER A 18 9.85 7.43 1.93
CA SER A 18 8.42 7.12 2.09
C SER A 18 7.98 7.11 3.56
N ALA A 19 8.92 7.08 4.50
CA ALA A 19 8.64 7.15 5.93
C ALA A 19 7.85 8.43 6.28
N GLY A 20 6.91 8.31 7.22
CA GLY A 20 5.99 9.39 7.63
C GLY A 20 4.85 9.67 6.66
N GLN A 21 4.89 9.13 5.43
CA GLN A 21 3.80 9.25 4.46
C GLN A 21 2.59 8.41 4.91
N ARG A 22 1.38 8.92 4.67
CA ARG A 22 0.16 8.10 4.85
C ARG A 22 0.14 6.96 3.82
N ILE A 23 -0.30 5.77 4.24
CA ILE A 23 -0.41 4.59 3.39
C ILE A 23 -1.26 4.85 2.15
N ASP A 24 -2.35 5.63 2.25
CA ASP A 24 -3.19 5.95 1.09
C ASP A 24 -2.45 6.81 0.06
N ASN A 25 -1.69 7.81 0.51
CA ASN A 25 -0.85 8.63 -0.36
C ASN A 25 0.29 7.81 -0.98
N PHE A 26 0.91 6.91 -0.22
CA PHE A 26 1.93 5.99 -0.73
C PHE A 26 1.37 5.10 -1.84
N LEU A 27 0.21 4.48 -1.60
CA LEU A 27 -0.48 3.64 -2.58
C LEU A 27 -0.87 4.42 -3.84
N LEU A 28 -1.41 5.63 -3.70
CA LEU A 28 -1.76 6.49 -4.84
C LEU A 28 -0.53 6.89 -5.67
N ARG A 29 0.64 7.05 -5.03
CA ARG A 29 1.91 7.35 -5.71
C ARG A 29 2.40 6.17 -6.54
N ILE A 30 2.33 4.95 -6.01
CA ILE A 30 2.83 3.75 -6.70
C ILE A 30 1.81 3.20 -7.71
N ALA A 31 0.51 3.31 -7.43
CA ALA A 31 -0.58 2.81 -8.27
C ALA A 31 -1.12 3.92 -9.19
N LYS A 32 -0.23 4.55 -9.95
CA LYS A 32 -0.61 5.64 -10.87
C LYS A 32 -1.67 5.16 -11.87
N GLY A 33 -2.73 5.95 -12.03
CA GLY A 33 -3.85 5.63 -12.92
C GLY A 33 -4.95 4.76 -12.28
N VAL A 34 -4.74 4.24 -11.07
CA VAL A 34 -5.81 3.54 -10.34
C VAL A 34 -6.77 4.56 -9.72
N PRO A 35 -8.11 4.40 -9.89
CA PRO A 35 -9.07 5.29 -9.25
C PRO A 35 -8.93 5.30 -7.73
N LYS A 36 -9.01 6.49 -7.12
CA LYS A 36 -8.94 6.67 -5.67
C LYS A 36 -9.89 5.72 -4.93
N SER A 37 -11.14 5.62 -5.40
CA SER A 37 -12.15 4.73 -4.81
C SER A 37 -11.73 3.25 -4.77
N HIS A 38 -10.93 2.80 -5.74
CA HIS A 38 -10.39 1.45 -5.75
C HIS A 38 -9.30 1.28 -4.69
N VAL A 39 -8.38 2.24 -4.55
CA VAL A 39 -7.35 2.23 -3.49
C VAL A 39 -8.00 2.13 -2.10
N TYR A 40 -9.04 2.93 -1.84
CA TYR A 40 -9.75 2.83 -0.57
C TYR A 40 -10.54 1.52 -0.40
N ARG A 41 -11.00 0.91 -1.51
CA ARG A 41 -11.67 -0.40 -1.45
C ARG A 41 -10.71 -1.48 -0.99
N ILE A 42 -9.50 -1.56 -1.58
CA ILE A 42 -8.49 -2.58 -1.24
C ILE A 42 -7.92 -2.40 0.16
N LEU A 43 -7.79 -1.15 0.64
CA LEU A 43 -7.43 -0.87 2.03
C LEU A 43 -8.51 -1.37 3.00
N ARG A 44 -9.79 -1.04 2.75
CA ARG A 44 -10.91 -1.46 3.62
C ARG A 44 -11.19 -2.97 3.57
N SER A 45 -11.03 -3.62 2.42
CA SER A 45 -11.11 -5.08 2.30
C SER A 45 -9.92 -5.77 2.96
N GLY A 46 -8.83 -5.03 3.21
CA GLY A 46 -7.55 -5.49 3.76
C GLY A 46 -6.79 -6.39 2.80
N GLU A 47 -6.89 -6.10 1.50
CA GLU A 47 -5.97 -6.61 0.50
C GLU A 47 -4.59 -5.96 0.67
N VAL A 48 -4.53 -4.71 1.14
CA VAL A 48 -3.29 -4.06 1.60
C VAL A 48 -3.09 -4.31 3.09
N ARG A 49 -1.87 -4.68 3.47
CA ARG A 49 -1.45 -4.89 4.86
C ARG A 49 -0.15 -4.12 5.11
N VAL A 50 0.19 -3.94 6.37
CA VAL A 50 1.51 -3.48 6.80
C VAL A 50 1.99 -4.44 7.86
N ASN A 51 3.18 -5.01 7.69
CA ASN A 51 3.76 -6.02 8.59
C ASN A 51 2.79 -7.17 8.87
N LYS A 52 2.07 -7.61 7.82
CA LYS A 52 1.01 -8.64 7.87
C LYS A 52 -0.25 -8.25 8.67
N GLY A 53 -0.33 -7.03 9.20
CA GLY A 53 -1.49 -6.46 9.90
C GLY A 53 -2.40 -5.62 8.99
N ARG A 54 -3.68 -5.50 9.34
CA ARG A 54 -4.60 -4.55 8.69
C ARG A 54 -4.37 -3.15 9.23
N VAL A 55 -4.36 -2.15 8.36
CA VAL A 55 -4.19 -0.74 8.74
C VAL A 55 -5.27 0.15 8.13
N GLY A 56 -5.54 1.28 8.78
CA GLY A 56 -6.40 2.34 8.24
C GLY A 56 -5.68 3.18 7.19
N ALA A 57 -6.44 3.94 6.40
CA ALA A 57 -5.88 4.79 5.32
C ALA A 57 -4.99 5.92 5.85
N GLU A 58 -5.19 6.31 7.09
CA GLU A 58 -4.46 7.33 7.84
C GLU A 58 -3.16 6.83 8.47
N TYR A 59 -2.89 5.51 8.42
CA TYR A 59 -1.65 4.94 8.93
C TYR A 59 -0.44 5.61 8.28
N ARG A 60 0.52 6.06 9.10
CA ARG A 60 1.77 6.64 8.64
C ARG A 60 2.84 5.56 8.64
N LEU A 61 3.46 5.39 7.48
CA LEU A 61 4.52 4.43 7.26
C LEU A 61 5.74 4.77 8.12
N VAL A 62 6.44 3.74 8.58
CA VAL A 62 7.73 3.81 9.25
C VAL A 62 8.77 3.16 8.35
N GLU A 63 10.00 3.66 8.35
CA GLU A 63 11.11 3.01 7.64
C GLU A 63 11.23 1.54 8.07
N GLY A 64 11.38 0.63 7.09
CA GLY A 64 11.42 -0.81 7.31
C GLY A 64 10.06 -1.51 7.41
N ASP A 65 8.94 -0.77 7.35
CA ASP A 65 7.62 -1.40 7.20
C ASP A 65 7.55 -2.21 5.90
N VAL A 66 6.90 -3.36 5.95
CA VAL A 66 6.60 -4.18 4.77
C VAL A 66 5.12 -4.07 4.42
N VAL A 67 4.83 -3.41 3.29
CA VAL A 67 3.49 -3.24 2.72
C VAL A 67 3.15 -4.37 1.76
#